data_AF-A0A382LNE8-F1
#
_entry.id   AF-A0A382LNE8-F1
#
_cell.length_a   1.000
_cell.length_b   1.000
_cell.length_c   1.000
_cell.angle_alpha   90.00
_cell.angle_beta   90.00
_cell.angle_gamma   90.00
#
_symmetry.space_group_name_H-M   'P 1'
#
loop_
_entity.id
_entity.type
_entity.pdbx_description
1 polymer ?
#
loop_
_entity_poly.entity_id
_entity_poly.type
_entity_poly.pdbx_seq_one_letter_code
_entity_poly.pdbx_strand_id
1 'polypeptide(L)'
;MNDVGIINAEDAHSIMRLLGINARDAAAELACTCNEKKSAALREAARAIRDNVGEILAANETDIVTAKAGDVAEAFIDRLFLNKARVEAMALGFEDVASLPDPVGEVIGDWTRPNGLRITRVRVPLGVIGVIYESRPNVTADAGGLCIKSGNAAILRGGSESYCSSEAIAKCIVHGL
;
A
#
# COMPACT_ATOMS: atom_id res chain seq x y z
N MET A 1 -10.29 1.27 27.93
CA MET A 1 -9.38 2.38 28.29
C MET A 1 -7.97 1.88 28.07
N ASN A 2 -7.48 1.91 26.83
CA ASN A 2 -6.08 1.65 26.55
C ASN A 2 -5.44 3.01 26.28
N ASP A 3 -4.47 3.34 27.11
CA ASP A 3 -3.59 4.50 26.97
C ASP A 3 -3.00 4.53 25.56
N VAL A 4 -3.47 5.48 24.75
CA VAL A 4 -2.66 6.03 23.66
C VAL A 4 -1.57 6.86 24.36
N GLY A 5 -0.56 6.15 24.89
CA GLY A 5 0.59 6.77 25.52
C GLY A 5 1.19 7.79 24.57
N ILE A 6 1.45 8.98 25.10
CA ILE A 6 2.15 10.05 24.41
C ILE A 6 3.49 9.49 23.92
N ILE A 7 3.59 9.21 22.61
CA ILE A 7 4.84 8.80 21.98
C ILE A 7 5.80 9.99 22.12
N ASN A 8 6.86 9.85 22.92
CA ASN A 8 7.84 10.92 23.04
C ASN A 8 8.63 11.04 21.72
N ALA A 9 9.21 12.20 21.44
CA ALA A 9 9.88 12.46 20.16
C ALA A 9 11.05 11.49 19.87
N GLU A 10 11.74 11.01 20.91
CA GLU A 10 12.79 9.98 20.80
C GLU A 10 12.23 8.61 20.38
N ASP A 11 11.02 8.25 20.85
CA ASP A 11 10.35 7.02 20.50
C ASP A 11 9.83 7.07 19.06
N ALA A 12 9.24 8.19 18.66
CA ALA A 12 8.78 8.41 17.29
C ALA A 12 9.93 8.34 16.29
N HIS A 13 11.05 9.00 16.58
CA HIS A 13 12.24 8.95 15.73
C HIS A 13 12.79 7.52 15.58
N SER A 14 12.84 6.77 16.69
CA SER A 14 13.33 5.39 16.68
C SER A 14 12.42 4.46 15.88
N ILE A 15 11.10 4.59 16.04
CA ILE A 15 10.10 3.83 15.25
C ILE A 15 10.24 4.14 13.76
N MET A 16 10.31 5.43 13.39
CA MET A 16 10.44 5.83 12.00
C MET A 16 11.75 5.36 11.37
N ARG A 17 12.85 5.36 12.14
CA ARG A 17 14.13 4.81 11.69
C ARG A 17 14.03 3.31 11.42
N LEU A 18 13.41 2.55 12.32
CA LEU A 18 13.23 1.10 12.14
C LEU A 18 12.35 0.79 10.92
N LEU A 19 11.24 1.51 10.75
CA LEU A 19 10.38 1.40 9.57
C LEU A 19 11.17 1.67 8.28
N GLY A 20 12.01 2.70 8.25
CA GLY A 20 12.85 3.01 7.10
C GLY A 20 13.88 1.92 6.77
N ILE A 21 14.50 1.32 7.80
CA ILE A 21 15.43 0.19 7.60
C ILE A 21 14.69 -1.01 7.02
N ASN A 22 13.58 -1.42 7.64
CA ASN A 22 12.79 -2.57 7.19
C ASN A 22 12.25 -2.37 5.77
N ALA A 23 11.76 -1.17 5.45
CA ALA A 23 11.27 -0.86 4.11
C ALA A 23 12.39 -0.89 3.06
N ARG A 24 13.60 -0.43 3.39
CA ARG A 24 14.75 -0.50 2.48
C ARG A 24 15.16 -1.95 2.20
N ASP A 25 15.17 -2.79 3.23
CA ASP A 25 15.53 -4.20 3.08
C ASP A 25 14.46 -4.94 2.25
N ALA A 26 13.17 -4.69 2.50
CA ALA A 26 12.07 -5.21 1.69
C ALA A 26 12.11 -4.70 0.23
N ALA A 27 12.48 -3.43 0.00
CA ALA A 27 12.60 -2.88 -1.35
C ALA A 27 13.70 -3.59 -2.16
N ALA A 28 14.81 -3.98 -1.52
CA ALA A 28 15.87 -4.72 -2.18
C ALA A 28 15.42 -6.13 -2.63
N GLU A 29 14.63 -6.81 -1.80
CA GLU A 29 14.05 -8.12 -2.15
C GLU A 29 12.99 -7.98 -3.26
N LEU A 30 12.11 -6.99 -3.13
CA LEU A 30 11.02 -6.79 -4.08
C LEU A 30 11.52 -6.37 -5.48
N ALA A 31 12.62 -5.61 -5.55
CA ALA A 31 13.27 -5.23 -6.81
C ALA A 31 13.80 -6.44 -7.62
N CYS A 32 14.13 -7.54 -6.93
CA CYS A 32 14.59 -8.80 -7.53
C CYS A 32 13.46 -9.82 -7.73
N THR A 33 12.25 -9.52 -7.28
CA THR A 33 11.11 -10.44 -7.36
C THR A 33 10.48 -10.41 -8.75
N CYS A 34 10.30 -11.59 -9.34
CA CYS A 34 9.73 -11.70 -10.69
C CYS A 34 8.25 -11.26 -10.75
N ASN A 35 7.82 -10.86 -11.94
CA ASN A 35 6.46 -10.37 -12.17
C ASN A 35 5.37 -11.36 -11.73
N GLU A 36 5.61 -12.65 -11.94
CA GLU A 36 4.64 -13.71 -11.64
C GLU A 36 4.34 -13.76 -10.14
N LYS A 37 5.38 -13.67 -9.30
CA LYS A 37 5.23 -13.64 -7.83
C LYS A 37 4.52 -12.39 -7.37
N LYS A 38 4.93 -11.21 -7.85
CA LYS A 38 4.25 -9.93 -7.54
C LYS A 38 2.78 -9.98 -7.93
N SER A 39 2.48 -10.50 -9.12
CA SER A 39 1.10 -10.60 -9.63
C SER A 39 0.28 -11.67 -8.89
N ALA A 40 0.88 -12.76 -8.45
CA ALA A 40 0.22 -13.75 -7.59
C ALA A 40 -0.14 -13.15 -6.22
N ALA A 41 0.79 -12.41 -5.61
CA ALA A 41 0.56 -11.76 -4.33
C ALA A 41 -0.60 -10.76 -4.38
N LEU A 42 -0.68 -9.96 -5.45
CA LEU A 42 -1.80 -9.03 -5.68
C LEU A 42 -3.14 -9.75 -5.80
N ARG A 43 -3.20 -10.88 -6.53
CA ARG A 43 -4.43 -11.68 -6.65
C ARG A 43 -4.84 -12.33 -5.33
N GLU A 44 -3.87 -12.76 -4.52
CA GLU A 44 -4.15 -13.32 -3.20
C GLU A 44 -4.62 -12.22 -2.23
N ALA A 45 -4.05 -11.02 -2.28
CA ALA A 45 -4.57 -9.87 -1.55
C ALA A 45 -6.01 -9.53 -1.98
N ALA A 46 -6.33 -9.59 -3.28
CA ALA A 46 -7.71 -9.39 -3.77
C ALA A 46 -8.67 -10.43 -3.20
N ARG A 47 -8.27 -11.71 -3.14
CA ARG A 47 -9.04 -12.77 -2.50
C ARG A 47 -9.23 -12.51 -1.01
N ALA A 48 -8.16 -12.18 -0.29
CA ALA A 48 -8.22 -11.86 1.13
C ALA A 48 -9.17 -10.70 1.43
N ILE A 49 -9.18 -9.65 0.59
CA ILE A 49 -10.13 -8.53 0.72
C ILE A 49 -11.58 -9.03 0.61
N ARG A 50 -11.87 -9.92 -0.34
CA ARG A 50 -13.22 -10.48 -0.54
C ARG A 50 -13.64 -11.41 0.61
N ASP A 51 -12.72 -12.21 1.11
CA ASP A 51 -12.98 -13.13 2.22
C ASP A 51 -13.21 -12.37 3.54
N ASN A 52 -12.62 -11.18 3.68
CA ASN A 52 -12.69 -10.35 4.89
C ASN A 52 -13.59 -9.11 4.75
N VAL A 53 -14.53 -9.08 3.78
CA VAL A 53 -15.46 -7.95 3.60
C VAL A 53 -16.18 -7.58 4.89
N GLY A 54 -16.61 -8.57 5.67
CA GLY A 54 -17.30 -8.34 6.95
C GLY A 54 -16.42 -7.61 7.97
N GLU A 55 -15.16 -8.02 8.10
CA GLU A 55 -14.20 -7.41 9.01
C GLU A 55 -13.84 -5.99 8.60
N ILE A 56 -13.61 -5.76 7.30
CA ILE A 56 -13.29 -4.43 6.75
C ILE A 56 -14.45 -3.46 7.00
N LEU A 57 -15.70 -3.88 6.76
CA LEU A 57 -16.86 -3.02 6.99
C LEU A 57 -17.13 -2.75 8.47
N ALA A 58 -16.92 -3.73 9.36
CA ALA A 58 -17.03 -3.54 10.80
C ALA A 58 -15.96 -2.56 11.32
N ALA A 59 -14.73 -2.67 10.82
CA ALA A 59 -13.66 -1.73 11.12
C ALA A 59 -13.99 -0.30 10.63
N ASN A 60 -14.57 -0.18 9.43
CA ASN A 60 -15.00 1.10 8.89
C ASN A 60 -16.16 1.74 9.67
N GLU A 61 -17.11 0.94 10.14
CA GLU A 61 -18.17 1.45 10.99
C GLU A 61 -17.63 2.04 12.30
N THR A 62 -16.61 1.41 12.89
CA THR A 62 -15.92 1.93 14.08
C THR A 62 -15.26 3.28 13.81
N ASP A 63 -14.56 3.41 12.68
CA ASP A 63 -13.94 4.67 12.24
C ASP A 63 -15.00 5.77 12.02
N ILE A 64 -16.11 5.45 11.35
CA ILE A 64 -17.21 6.41 11.06
C ILE A 64 -17.88 6.91 12.34
N VAL A 65 -18.15 6.01 13.31
CA VAL A 65 -18.72 6.40 14.60
C VAL A 65 -17.77 7.34 15.35
N THR A 66 -16.47 7.01 15.36
CA THR A 66 -15.44 7.82 16.00
C THR A 66 -15.30 9.19 15.34
N ALA A 67 -15.29 9.25 14.00
CA ALA A 67 -15.19 10.49 13.24
C ALA A 67 -16.40 11.41 13.47
N LYS A 68 -17.62 10.86 13.52
CA LYS A 68 -18.84 11.61 13.84
C LYS A 68 -18.83 12.18 15.25
N ALA A 69 -18.29 11.44 16.22
CA ALA A 69 -18.15 11.93 17.60
C ALA A 69 -17.06 13.00 17.74
N GLY A 70 -16.05 13.00 16.87
CA GLY A 70 -14.92 13.93 16.88
C GLY A 70 -15.11 15.22 16.07
N ASP A 71 -16.34 15.55 15.66
CA ASP A 71 -16.69 16.75 14.88
C ASP A 71 -15.93 16.87 13.54
N VAL A 72 -15.62 15.72 12.92
CA VAL A 72 -15.02 15.65 11.59
C VAL A 72 -16.04 16.11 10.55
N ALA A 73 -15.63 17.00 9.64
CA ALA A 73 -16.53 17.53 8.62
C ALA A 73 -17.13 16.43 7.72
N GLU A 74 -18.39 16.59 7.34
CA GLU A 74 -19.17 15.60 6.58
C GLU A 74 -18.48 15.14 5.28
N ALA A 75 -17.80 16.06 4.59
CA ALA A 75 -17.04 15.74 3.38
C ALA A 75 -15.88 14.74 3.61
N PHE A 76 -15.32 14.66 4.82
CA PHE A 76 -14.32 13.65 5.17
C PHE A 76 -14.97 12.32 5.55
N ILE A 77 -16.14 12.34 6.17
CA ILE A 77 -16.93 11.13 6.47
C ILE A 77 -17.31 10.41 5.16
N ASP A 78 -17.72 11.15 4.13
CA ASP A 78 -18.05 10.59 2.81
C ASP A 78 -16.86 9.88 2.13
N ARG A 79 -15.66 10.40 2.36
CA ARG A 79 -14.41 9.81 1.85
C ARG A 79 -13.99 8.59 2.67
N LEU A 80 -14.23 8.62 3.98
CA LEU A 80 -13.94 7.55 4.92
C LEU A 80 -14.85 6.34 4.71
N PHE A 81 -16.11 6.57 4.34
CA PHE A 81 -17.14 5.55 4.23
C PHE A 81 -16.76 4.41 3.27
N LEU A 82 -16.97 3.17 3.70
CA LEU A 82 -16.86 1.97 2.87
C LEU A 82 -18.20 1.25 2.82
N ASN A 83 -18.48 0.68 1.66
CA ASN A 83 -19.58 -0.26 1.46
C ASN A 83 -19.07 -1.45 0.65
N LYS A 84 -19.91 -2.48 0.47
CA LYS A 84 -19.54 -3.70 -0.27
C LYS A 84 -19.01 -3.40 -1.67
N ALA A 85 -19.59 -2.42 -2.37
CA ALA A 85 -19.14 -2.04 -3.71
C ALA A 85 -17.76 -1.39 -3.71
N ARG A 86 -17.44 -0.52 -2.73
CA ARG A 86 -16.10 0.07 -2.56
C ARG A 86 -15.07 -0.99 -2.18
N VAL A 87 -15.44 -1.97 -1.36
CA VAL A 87 -14.54 -3.08 -1.00
C VAL A 87 -14.26 -3.98 -2.20
N GLU A 88 -15.29 -4.33 -2.99
CA GLU A 88 -15.10 -5.09 -4.23
C GLU A 88 -14.25 -4.30 -5.24
N ALA A 89 -14.44 -2.99 -5.36
CA ALA A 89 -13.63 -2.16 -6.23
C ALA A 89 -12.14 -2.17 -5.84
N MET A 90 -11.81 -2.26 -4.55
CA MET A 90 -10.42 -2.45 -4.12
C MET A 90 -9.86 -3.80 -4.58
N ALA A 91 -10.62 -4.89 -4.41
CA ALA A 91 -10.20 -6.22 -4.86
C ALA A 91 -10.00 -6.27 -6.38
N LEU A 92 -10.92 -5.69 -7.16
CA LEU A 92 -10.77 -5.54 -8.61
C LEU A 92 -9.54 -4.69 -8.97
N GLY A 93 -9.27 -3.61 -8.25
CA GLY A 93 -8.08 -2.79 -8.46
C GLY A 93 -6.78 -3.58 -8.30
N PHE A 94 -6.71 -4.51 -7.33
CA PHE A 94 -5.57 -5.42 -7.20
C PHE A 94 -5.42 -6.36 -8.41
N GLU A 95 -6.52 -6.91 -8.92
CA GLU A 95 -6.54 -7.78 -10.10
C GLU A 95 -6.14 -7.03 -11.38
N ASP A 96 -6.65 -5.81 -11.55
CA ASP A 96 -6.30 -4.91 -12.64
C ASP A 96 -4.80 -4.61 -12.62
N VAL A 97 -4.25 -4.22 -11.46
CA VAL A 97 -2.81 -3.96 -11.29
C VAL A 97 -1.98 -5.23 -11.54
N ALA A 98 -2.45 -6.40 -11.11
CA ALA A 98 -1.79 -7.67 -11.38
C ALA A 98 -1.72 -7.98 -12.89
N SER A 99 -2.73 -7.56 -13.66
CA SER A 99 -2.81 -7.78 -15.11
C SER A 99 -1.88 -6.87 -15.92
N LEU A 100 -1.44 -5.75 -15.36
CA LEU A 100 -0.55 -4.81 -16.04
C LEU A 100 0.80 -5.46 -16.40
N PRO A 101 1.49 -5.01 -17.46
CA PRO A 101 2.88 -5.40 -17.72
C PRO A 101 3.78 -5.07 -16.54
N ASP A 102 4.87 -5.82 -16.36
CA ASP A 102 5.88 -5.48 -15.35
C ASP A 102 6.66 -4.23 -15.80
N PRO A 103 6.63 -3.12 -15.05
CA PRO A 103 7.44 -1.96 -15.39
C PRO A 103 8.93 -2.16 -15.05
N VAL A 104 9.28 -3.15 -14.23
CA VAL A 104 10.66 -3.38 -13.76
C VAL A 104 11.42 -4.22 -14.78
N GLY A 105 12.62 -3.77 -15.16
CA GLY A 105 13.48 -4.49 -16.11
C GLY A 105 13.23 -4.14 -17.58
N GLU A 106 12.28 -3.26 -17.89
CA GLU A 106 12.02 -2.79 -19.26
C GLU A 106 13.23 -2.03 -19.82
N VAL A 107 13.73 -2.44 -20.98
CA VAL A 107 14.79 -1.74 -21.72
C VAL A 107 14.18 -0.60 -22.54
N ILE A 108 14.54 0.65 -22.21
CA ILE A 108 14.06 1.88 -22.87
C ILE A 108 15.12 2.54 -23.77
N GLY A 109 16.23 1.86 -23.98
CA GLY A 109 17.26 2.24 -24.94
C GLY A 109 18.43 1.28 -24.93
N ASP A 110 18.95 0.96 -26.11
CA ASP A 110 20.07 0.04 -26.30
C ASP A 110 20.89 0.52 -27.51
N TRP A 111 22.17 0.82 -27.29
CA TRP A 111 23.06 1.26 -28.36
C TRP A 111 24.51 0.86 -28.08
N THR A 112 25.30 0.72 -29.15
CA THR A 112 26.73 0.42 -29.07
C THR A 112 27.54 1.62 -29.54
N ARG A 113 28.53 2.03 -28.74
CA ARG A 113 29.46 3.10 -29.08
C ARG A 113 30.47 2.63 -30.14
N PRO A 114 31.12 3.54 -30.91
CA PRO A 114 32.12 3.15 -31.91
C PRO A 114 33.31 2.34 -31.37
N ASN A 115 33.56 2.40 -30.06
CA ASN A 115 34.59 1.62 -29.36
C ASN A 115 34.10 0.23 -28.90
N GLY A 116 32.89 -0.21 -29.27
CA GLY A 116 32.33 -1.51 -28.91
C GLY A 116 31.57 -1.56 -27.57
N LEU A 117 31.52 -0.46 -26.80
CA LEU A 117 30.78 -0.44 -25.53
C LEU A 117 29.26 -0.45 -25.79
N ARG A 118 28.58 -1.52 -25.34
CA ARG A 118 27.12 -1.60 -25.32
C ARG A 118 26.57 -0.89 -24.08
N ILE A 119 25.62 0.02 -24.29
CA ILE A 119 24.96 0.80 -23.24
C ILE A 119 23.46 0.53 -23.33
N THR A 120 22.87 0.18 -22.19
CA THR A 120 21.44 -0.10 -22.08
C THR A 120 20.84 0.76 -20.97
N ARG A 121 19.68 1.36 -21.22
CA ARG A 121 18.86 2.04 -20.20
C ARG A 121 17.71 1.12 -19.81
N VAL A 122 17.61 0.81 -18.53
CA VAL A 122 16.63 -0.15 -17.99
C VAL A 122 15.84 0.53 -16.88
N ARG A 123 14.52 0.29 -16.83
CA ARG A 123 13.68 0.74 -15.71
C ARG A 123 13.97 -0.06 -14.45
N VAL A 124 14.12 0.65 -13.33
CA VAL A 124 14.28 0.08 -12.00
C VAL A 124 13.27 0.70 -11.04
N PRO A 125 12.90 0.04 -9.93
CA PRO A 125 12.08 0.66 -8.90
C PRO A 125 12.77 1.89 -8.30
N LEU A 126 11.97 2.78 -7.70
CA LEU A 126 12.49 3.93 -6.95
C LEU A 126 13.11 3.50 -5.62
N GLY A 127 12.61 2.40 -5.03
CA GLY A 127 13.05 1.86 -3.75
C GLY A 127 11.92 1.90 -2.72
N VAL A 128 11.93 2.92 -1.86
CA VAL A 128 10.91 3.09 -0.80
C VAL A 128 10.03 4.30 -1.11
N ILE A 129 8.72 4.10 -1.05
CA ILE A 129 7.71 5.15 -1.26
C ILE A 129 6.96 5.40 0.06
N GLY A 130 7.05 6.63 0.58
CA GLY A 130 6.21 7.09 1.67
C GLY A 130 4.90 7.66 1.14
N VAL A 131 3.76 7.14 1.59
CA VAL A 131 2.43 7.56 1.15
C VAL A 131 1.67 8.11 2.35
N ILE A 132 1.36 9.40 2.31
CA ILE A 132 0.63 10.12 3.36
C ILE A 132 -0.74 10.49 2.82
N TYR A 133 -1.80 10.06 3.50
CA TYR A 133 -3.18 10.27 3.08
C TYR A 133 -4.12 10.41 4.27
N GLU A 134 -5.29 11.00 4.01
CA GLU A 134 -6.31 11.31 5.01
C GLU A 134 -7.69 10.87 4.52
N SER A 135 -8.46 10.31 5.45
CA SER A 135 -9.88 9.95 5.34
C SER A 135 -10.24 9.14 4.09
N ARG A 136 -9.31 8.32 3.59
CA ARG A 136 -9.50 7.49 2.39
C ARG A 136 -8.85 6.13 2.60
N PRO A 137 -9.52 5.20 3.32
CA PRO A 137 -8.97 3.88 3.59
C PRO A 137 -8.70 3.07 2.31
N ASN A 138 -9.37 3.35 1.20
CA ASN A 138 -9.07 2.73 -0.08
C ASN A 138 -7.66 3.05 -0.62
N VAL A 139 -7.06 4.18 -0.22
CA VAL A 139 -5.69 4.52 -0.64
C VAL A 139 -4.68 3.51 -0.11
N THR A 140 -4.97 2.84 1.02
CA THR A 140 -4.16 1.73 1.52
C THR A 140 -4.03 0.62 0.47
N ALA A 141 -5.15 0.23 -0.14
CA ALA A 141 -5.21 -0.77 -1.20
C ALA A 141 -4.52 -0.27 -2.48
N ASP A 142 -4.93 0.90 -2.98
CA ASP A 142 -4.47 1.44 -4.26
C ASP A 142 -2.95 1.65 -4.26
N ALA A 143 -2.44 2.35 -3.23
CA ALA A 143 -1.02 2.64 -3.13
C ALA A 143 -0.19 1.38 -2.83
N GLY A 144 -0.68 0.50 -1.96
CA GLY A 144 -0.01 -0.76 -1.64
C GLY A 144 0.15 -1.65 -2.87
N GLY A 145 -0.93 -1.86 -3.63
CA GLY A 145 -0.93 -2.69 -4.83
C GLY A 145 0.01 -2.15 -5.92
N LEU A 146 -0.02 -0.85 -6.20
CA LEU A 146 0.88 -0.23 -7.17
C LEU A 146 2.35 -0.31 -6.75
N CYS A 147 2.65 -0.12 -5.47
CA CYS A 147 4.01 -0.26 -4.94
C CYS A 147 4.54 -1.69 -5.13
N ILE A 148 3.74 -2.70 -4.77
CA ILE A 148 4.09 -4.12 -4.98
C ILE A 148 4.39 -4.38 -6.45
N LYS A 149 3.48 -4.01 -7.37
CA LYS A 149 3.66 -4.25 -8.82
C LYS A 149 4.93 -3.61 -9.37
N SER A 150 5.19 -2.37 -8.97
CA SER A 150 6.31 -1.56 -9.45
C SER A 150 7.64 -1.86 -8.74
N GLY A 151 7.67 -2.84 -7.83
CA GLY A 151 8.89 -3.25 -7.15
C GLY A 151 9.35 -2.33 -6.02
N ASN A 152 8.44 -1.52 -5.47
CA ASN A 152 8.73 -0.56 -4.40
C ASN A 152 8.16 -1.03 -3.06
N ALA A 153 8.92 -0.84 -1.97
CA ALA A 153 8.35 -0.95 -0.63
C ALA A 153 7.52 0.29 -0.30
N ALA A 154 6.39 0.10 0.38
CA ALA A 154 5.50 1.19 0.78
C ALA A 154 5.56 1.42 2.29
N ILE A 155 5.68 2.67 2.71
CA ILE A 155 5.37 3.11 4.08
C ILE A 155 4.07 3.91 4.01
N LEU A 156 2.99 3.33 4.52
CA LEU A 156 1.65 3.89 4.46
C LEU A 156 1.33 4.61 5.78
N ARG A 157 1.18 5.94 5.74
CA ARG A 157 0.72 6.74 6.87
C ARG A 157 -0.67 7.30 6.54
N GLY A 158 -1.69 6.60 7.02
CA GLY A 158 -3.08 7.09 6.99
C GLY A 158 -3.39 8.08 8.10
N GLY A 159 -4.51 8.80 7.96
CA GLY A 159 -5.09 9.62 9.02
C GLY A 159 -5.67 8.77 10.15
N SER A 160 -5.63 9.28 11.37
CA SER A 160 -6.11 8.60 12.58
C SER A 160 -7.59 8.21 12.50
N GLU A 161 -8.38 8.98 11.76
CA GLU A 161 -9.80 8.77 11.50
C GLU A 161 -10.12 7.56 10.62
N SER A 162 -9.11 7.00 9.93
CA SER A 162 -9.26 5.83 9.04
C SER A 162 -8.43 4.64 9.51
N TYR A 163 -7.97 4.67 10.76
CA TYR A 163 -6.97 3.73 11.27
C TYR A 163 -7.46 2.29 11.22
N CYS A 164 -8.66 2.00 11.75
CA CYS A 164 -9.17 0.63 11.82
C CYS A 164 -9.38 0.05 10.42
N SER A 165 -9.97 0.83 9.52
CA SER A 165 -10.18 0.45 8.12
C SER A 165 -8.87 0.18 7.40
N SER A 166 -7.91 1.10 7.52
CA SER A 166 -6.61 1.01 6.85
C SER A 166 -5.80 -0.19 7.39
N GLU A 167 -5.88 -0.46 8.69
CA GLU A 167 -5.23 -1.63 9.29
C GLU A 167 -5.85 -2.94 8.78
N ALA A 168 -7.18 -3.05 8.71
CA ALA A 168 -7.86 -4.23 8.19
C ALA A 168 -7.49 -4.49 6.72
N ILE A 169 -7.44 -3.45 5.90
CA ILE A 169 -7.01 -3.54 4.51
C ILE A 169 -5.53 -3.94 4.41
N ALA A 170 -4.65 -3.31 5.20
CA ALA A 170 -3.22 -3.64 5.21
C ALA A 170 -2.96 -5.11 5.60
N LYS A 171 -3.74 -5.68 6.53
CA LYS A 171 -3.67 -7.11 6.89
C LYS A 171 -3.99 -8.02 5.69
N CYS A 172 -4.97 -7.64 4.86
CA CYS A 172 -5.29 -8.38 3.64
C CYS A 172 -4.15 -8.30 2.60
N ILE A 173 -3.48 -7.14 2.51
CA ILE A 173 -2.30 -6.98 1.65
C ILE A 173 -1.17 -7.89 2.12
N VAL A 174 -0.86 -7.87 3.42
CA VAL A 174 0.19 -8.71 4.03
C VAL A 174 -0.12 -10.20 3.86
N HIS A 175 -1.39 -10.60 3.94
CA HIS A 175 -1.80 -11.98 3.68
C HIS A 175 -1.44 -12.46 2.27
N GLY A 176 -1.45 -11.56 1.28
CA GLY A 176 -1.11 -11.90 -0.10
C GLY A 176 0.39 -12.02 -0.36
N LEU A 177 1.26 -11.45 0.48
CA LEU A 177 2.72 -11.46 0.31
C LEU A 177 3.34 -12.81 0.70
#